data_AF-A0A7C3LXF8-F1
#
_entry.id   AF-A0A7C3LXF8-F1
#
_cell.length_a   1.000
_cell.length_b   1.000
_cell.length_c   1.000
_cell.angle_alpha   90.00
_cell.angle_beta   90.00
_cell.angle_gamma   90.00
#
_symmetry.space_group_name_H-M   'P 1'
#
loop_
_entity.id
_entity.type
_entity.pdbx_description
1 polymer ?
#
loop_
_entity_poly.entity_id
_entity_poly.type
_entity_poly.pdbx_seq_one_letter_code
_entity_poly.pdbx_strand_id
1 'polypeptide(L)' 'MRDETGTPPGEECLDLGVSEDGHAAKIRELKRRIAELRARLPRHSAPTVMMVELDELEDDLRRLKSELDLNNK' A
#
# COMPACT_ATOMS: atom_id res chain seq x y z
N MET A 1 14.30 -27.30 -11.09
CA MET A 1 14.19 -26.72 -9.74
C MET A 1 13.22 -25.57 -9.84
N ARG A 2 12.05 -25.67 -9.20
CA ARG A 2 11.03 -24.62 -9.17
C ARG A 2 11.09 -24.03 -7.77
N ASP A 3 11.71 -22.86 -7.64
CA ASP A 3 11.59 -22.06 -6.43
C ASP A 3 10.50 -21.01 -6.67
N GLU A 4 9.38 -21.28 -6.00
CA GLU A 4 8.09 -20.64 -6.09
C GLU A 4 8.10 -19.30 -5.36
N THR A 5 8.84 -18.30 -5.86
CA THR A 5 8.54 -16.90 -5.53
C THR A 5 7.37 -16.45 -6.39
N GLY A 6 6.19 -16.98 -6.03
CA GLY A 6 4.92 -16.48 -6.51
C GLY A 6 4.81 -14.99 -6.15
N THR A 7 5.13 -14.15 -7.11
CA THR A 7 4.58 -12.80 -7.18
C THR A 7 3.06 -12.98 -7.24
N PRO A 8 2.28 -12.57 -6.23
CA PRO A 8 0.84 -12.61 -6.37
C PRO A 8 0.44 -11.69 -7.54
N PRO A 9 -0.35 -12.18 -8.51
CA PRO A 9 -0.98 -11.32 -9.51
C PRO A 9 -2.16 -10.63 -8.84
N GLY A 10 -1.88 -9.48 -8.25
CA GLY A 10 -2.85 -8.52 -7.75
C GLY A 10 -2.05 -7.25 -7.51
N GLU A 11 -2.30 -6.12 -8.13
CA GLU A 11 -3.60 -5.59 -8.50
C GLU A 11 -3.50 -4.99 -9.91
N GLU A 12 -4.44 -5.38 -10.76
CA GLU A 12 -5.07 -4.49 -11.72
C GLU A 12 -5.01 -3.02 -11.28
N CYS A 13 -4.06 -2.28 -11.86
CA CYS A 13 -4.00 -0.83 -11.76
C CYS A 13 -5.14 -0.30 -12.64
N LEU A 14 -6.38 -0.45 -12.16
CA LEU A 14 -7.56 0.13 -12.78
C LEU A 14 -7.46 1.64 -12.62
N ASP A 15 -6.97 2.25 -13.70
CA ASP A 15 -7.06 3.66 -14.02
C ASP A 15 -8.53 4.05 -14.09
N LEU A 16 -9.04 4.79 -13.09
CA LEU A 16 -10.29 5.54 -13.21
C LEU A 16 -10.21 6.84 -12.41
N GLY A 17 -10.21 7.95 -13.15
CA GLY A 17 -10.84 9.20 -12.71
C GLY A 17 -10.01 10.11 -11.83
N VAL A 18 -9.31 11.05 -12.46
CA VAL A 18 -8.97 12.34 -11.85
C VAL A 18 -10.29 13.04 -11.49
N SER A 19 -10.62 13.17 -10.20
CA SER A 19 -11.47 14.24 -9.61
C SER A 19 -11.59 14.12 -8.07
N GLU A 20 -10.86 15.00 -7.36
CA GLU A 20 -11.29 15.82 -6.20
C GLU A 20 -11.52 15.28 -4.76
N ASP A 21 -11.11 14.06 -4.40
CA ASP A 21 -11.00 13.70 -2.97
C ASP A 21 -9.54 13.58 -2.53
N GLY A 22 -9.01 14.62 -1.88
CA GLY A 22 -7.62 14.66 -1.40
C GLY A 22 -7.21 13.45 -0.56
N HIS A 23 -8.16 12.85 0.17
CA HIS A 23 -7.96 11.62 0.92
C HIS A 23 -7.86 10.37 0.03
N ALA A 24 -8.71 10.25 -1.00
CA ALA A 24 -8.69 9.10 -1.92
C ALA A 24 -7.39 9.04 -2.75
N ALA A 25 -6.91 10.20 -3.21
CA ALA A 25 -5.63 10.31 -3.90
C ALA A 25 -4.46 9.84 -3.00
N LYS A 26 -4.48 10.25 -1.74
CA LYS A 26 -3.43 9.92 -0.75
C LYS A 26 -3.45 8.45 -0.35
N ILE A 27 -4.63 7.86 -0.18
CA ILE A 27 -4.79 6.42 0.05
C ILE A 27 -4.20 5.61 -1.11
N ARG A 28 -4.46 6.02 -2.36
CA ARG A 28 -3.91 5.34 -3.55
C ARG A 28 -2.39 5.42 -3.60
N GLU A 29 -1.81 6.57 -3.27
CA GLU A 29 -0.37 6.76 -3.20
C GLU A 29 0.28 5.87 -2.13
N LEU A 30 -0.29 5.83 -0.92
CA LEU A 30 0.18 4.98 0.17
C LEU A 30 0.15 3.49 -0.21
N LYS A 31 -0.96 3.02 -0.82
CA LYS A 31 -1.07 1.64 -1.32
C LYS A 31 0.02 1.30 -2.33
N ARG A 32 0.27 2.19 -3.30
CA ARG A 32 1.30 1.99 -4.31
C ARG A 32 2.69 1.87 -3.66
N ARG A 33 2.97 2.72 -2.67
CA ARG A 33 4.27 2.72 -1.98
C ARG A 33 4.47 1.47 -1.13
N ILE A 34 3.43 1.00 -0.44
CA ILE A 34 3.42 -0.27 0.28
C ILE A 34 3.68 -1.44 -0.68
N ALA A 35 3.00 -1.48 -1.83
CA ALA A 35 3.19 -2.53 -2.83
C ALA A 35 4.61 -2.54 -3.40
N GLU A 36 5.17 -1.37 -3.71
CA GLU A 36 6.54 -1.24 -4.18
C GLU A 36 7.57 -1.67 -3.12
N LEU A 37 7.37 -1.25 -1.86
CA LEU A 37 8.23 -1.63 -0.75
C LEU A 37 8.17 -3.15 -0.50
N ARG A 38 6.96 -3.74 -0.53
CA ARG A 38 6.76 -5.20 -0.43
C ARG A 38 7.37 -5.97 -1.59
N ALA A 39 7.28 -5.45 -2.82
CA ALA A 39 7.90 -6.07 -3.99
C ALA A 39 9.43 -6.04 -3.93
N ARG A 40 10.01 -5.01 -3.31
CA ARG A 40 11.45 -4.88 -3.08
C ARG A 40 11.96 -5.70 -1.91
N LEU A 41 11.09 -6.09 -0.99
CA LEU A 41 11.43 -6.86 0.20
C LEU A 41 11.63 -8.36 -0.14
N PRO A 42 12.85 -8.91 -0.03
CA PRO A 42 13.06 -10.35 -0.20
C PRO A 42 12.38 -11.11 0.95
N ARG A 43 11.62 -12.16 0.60
CA ARG A 43 10.67 -12.95 1.46
C ARG A 43 11.17 -13.44 2.83
N HIS A 44 12.46 -13.29 3.15
CA HIS A 44 13.06 -13.82 4.36
C HIS A 44 13.89 -12.83 5.18
N SER A 45 14.15 -11.61 4.71
CA SER A 45 14.98 -10.67 5.46
C SER A 45 14.66 -9.24 5.09
N ALA A 46 13.50 -8.77 5.55
CA ALA A 46 13.20 -7.35 5.54
C ALA A 46 14.13 -6.63 6.53
N PRO A 47 14.95 -5.66 6.11
CA PRO A 47 15.70 -4.83 7.03
C PRO A 47 14.73 -4.14 8.01
N THR A 48 15.08 -4.04 9.29
CA THR A 48 14.25 -3.40 10.32
C THR A 48 13.75 -2.02 9.88
N VAL A 49 14.59 -1.25 9.18
CA VAL A 49 14.22 0.06 8.63
C VAL A 49 13.06 -0.03 7.62
N MET A 50 13.07 -1.03 6.73
CA MET A 50 12.00 -1.22 5.74
C MET A 50 10.71 -1.77 6.39
N MET A 51 10.82 -2.56 7.46
CA MET A 51 9.64 -2.99 8.22
C MET A 51 8.96 -1.80 8.91
N VAL A 52 9.76 -0.91 9.53
CA VAL A 52 9.24 0.31 10.15
C VAL A 52 8.57 1.22 9.11
N GLU A 53 9.21 1.44 7.96
CA GLU A 53 8.63 2.25 6.88
C GLU A 53 7.31 1.63 6.36
N LEU A 54 7.25 0.30 6.26
CA LEU A 54 6.01 -0.39 5.88
C LEU A 54 4.90 -0.18 6.91
N ASP A 55 5.20 -0.40 8.19
CA ASP A 55 4.24 -0.25 9.29
C ASP A 55 3.70 1.18 9.37
N GLU A 56 4.57 2.19 9.20
CA GLU A 56 4.18 3.60 9.14
C GLU A 56 3.24 3.90 7.96
N LEU A 57 3.58 3.44 6.75
CA LEU A 57 2.75 3.62 5.56
C LEU A 57 1.38 2.91 5.72
N GLU A 58 1.35 1.73 6.33
CA GLU A 58 0.14 0.98 6.61
C GLU A 58 -0.73 1.65 7.68
N ASP A 59 -0.13 2.25 8.70
CA ASP A 59 -0.86 3.00 9.73
C ASP A 59 -1.46 4.30 9.20
N ASP A 60 -0.73 5.04 8.37
CA ASP A 60 -1.24 6.26 7.74
C ASP A 60 -2.41 5.97 6.79
N LEU A 61 -2.35 4.85 6.06
CA LEU A 61 -3.47 4.39 5.24
C LEU A 61 -4.68 4.08 6.11
N ARG A 62 -4.50 3.36 7.23
CA ARG A 62 -5.58 3.06 8.18
C ARG A 62 -6.19 4.34 8.75
N ARG A 63 -5.38 5.32 9.14
CA ARG A 63 -5.84 6.62 9.64
C ARG A 63 -6.69 7.36 8.61
N LEU A 64 -6.17 7.54 7.40
CA LEU A 64 -6.88 8.24 6.32
C LEU A 64 -8.19 7.54 5.94
N LYS A 65 -8.21 6.20 5.97
CA LYS A 65 -9.43 5.43 5.71
C LYS A 65 -10.47 5.60 6.82
N SER A 66 -10.03 5.62 8.07
CA SER A 66 -10.91 5.89 9.22
C SER A 66 -11.41 7.34 9.23
N GLU A 67 -10.57 8.32 8.90
CA GLU A 67 -10.98 9.73 8.76
C GLU A 67 -12.02 9.89 7.66
N LEU A 68 -11.83 9.21 6.53
CA LEU A 68 -12.81 9.20 5.44
C LEU A 68 -14.13 8.54 5.86
N ASP A 69 -14.08 7.42 6.58
CA ASP A 69 -15.27 6.73 7.12
C ASP A 69 -16.04 7.62 8.12
N LEU A 70 -15.31 8.28 9.04
CA LEU A 70 -15.88 9.18 10.04
C LEU A 70 -16.47 10.45 9.41
N ASN A 71 -15.87 10.99 8.35
CA ASN A 71 -16.39 12.16 7.65
C ASN A 71 -17.65 11.85 6.81
N ASN A 72 -17.95 10.57 6.56
CA ASN A 72 -19.12 10.13 5.78
C ASN A 72 -20.30 9.67 6.66
N LYS A 73 -20.29 9.97 7.96
CA LYS A 73 -21.31 9.57 8.94
C LYS A 73 -22.01 10.76 9.56
#